data_AF-A0A6P4EJF2-F1
#
_entry.id   AF-A0A6P4EJF2-F1
#
_cell.length_a   1.000
_cell.length_b   1.000
_cell.length_c   1.000
_cell.angle_alpha   90.00
_cell.angle_beta   90.00
_cell.angle_gamma   90.00
#
_symmetry.space_group_name_H-M   'P 1'
#
loop_
_entity.id
_entity.type
_entity.pdbx_description
1 polymer ?
#
loop_
_entity_poly.entity_id
_entity_poly.type
_entity_poly.pdbx_seq_one_letter_code
_entity_poly.pdbx_strand_id
1 'polypeptide(L)'
;MSAKRKAGGNGAGPNKRRPKKKESDYEDEFSDESDEDGVHQQAAAANQMEVLIPHDDLDPPSKLPEDLLATLEKTPGQMLVAGMVTWDLTGKRDRKNVTKVRPNLYSFHRFTDEKYRYVASGPSAAHTIVINMDRKAMGFGRNPSGQLGLSQDVKLAEKPTLIPALEQLNVVQAAVGRHHTLFLTDTGTVYACGENKSGQCGVGNTHANIYSPTPINYRGPPIIRIGCGAEFSVILDIKGSLHTFGLPEYGQLGHNTDAKYFVNANKLSFHFETSPKKVVLYIEKSKEGHVTPVDGVQIVDFACGNNHTVAIDSKKRVYSWGFGGFGRLGHAEPKDEMVPRLMKFYDTQGRGGRSVYCGSTFSLIVNELGLLFLFGQNKKTGEANMYPKPVQDLSGWNITDIGCANTSIMISADDTLIAWGASPTFGELGIGEFQKSSTVPKEVPKLDNIKIPQVTMGYSHTVLLVDTSHEATKQKYEKMPEYTIDN
;
A
#
# COMPACT_ATOMS: atom_id res chain seq x y z
N MET A 1 66.10 -11.50 67.20
CA MET A 1 65.22 -10.58 67.94
C MET A 1 63.85 -10.56 67.27
N SER A 2 62.78 -10.56 68.08
CA SER A 2 61.39 -10.13 67.81
C SER A 2 61.12 -9.29 66.55
N ALA A 3 59.93 -9.24 65.94
CA ALA A 3 58.67 -9.97 66.02
C ALA A 3 57.69 -9.37 64.98
N LYS A 4 56.80 -10.23 64.44
CA LYS A 4 55.36 -10.04 64.09
C LYS A 4 54.85 -8.98 63.07
N ARG A 5 54.10 -9.57 62.10
CA ARG A 5 52.74 -9.22 61.56
C ARG A 5 52.67 -8.02 60.60
N LYS A 6 51.86 -8.00 59.52
CA LYS A 6 50.57 -8.65 59.22
C LYS A 6 50.29 -8.62 57.70
N ALA A 7 49.54 -9.60 57.19
CA ALA A 7 49.06 -9.68 55.81
C ALA A 7 47.87 -8.72 55.54
N GLY A 8 47.76 -8.24 54.30
CA GLY A 8 46.62 -7.48 53.77
C GLY A 8 46.55 -7.66 52.25
N GLY A 9 45.39 -8.09 51.74
CA GLY A 9 45.19 -8.57 50.39
C GLY A 9 45.13 -7.48 49.30
N ASN A 10 45.55 -7.88 48.09
CA ASN A 10 45.37 -7.09 46.87
C ASN A 10 43.95 -7.29 46.33
N GLY A 11 43.17 -6.22 46.36
CA GLY A 11 41.90 -6.09 45.64
C GLY A 11 42.13 -5.99 44.13
N ALA A 12 41.40 -6.81 43.38
CA ALA A 12 41.30 -6.75 41.93
C ALA A 12 40.53 -5.49 41.50
N GLY A 13 41.18 -4.60 40.76
CA GLY A 13 40.56 -3.45 40.09
C GLY A 13 39.74 -3.89 38.87
N PRO A 14 38.65 -3.18 38.54
CA PRO A 14 37.64 -3.67 37.60
C PRO A 14 38.06 -3.58 36.13
N ASN A 15 37.74 -4.64 35.40
CA ASN A 15 37.88 -4.82 33.97
C ASN A 15 37.10 -3.72 33.20
N LYS A 16 37.81 -2.77 32.57
CA LYS A 16 37.20 -1.80 31.64
C LYS A 16 36.80 -2.53 30.35
N ARG A 17 35.55 -2.97 30.27
CA ARG A 17 34.91 -3.43 29.04
C ARG A 17 34.87 -2.28 28.02
N ARG A 18 35.48 -2.49 26.85
CA ARG A 18 35.26 -1.67 25.65
C ARG A 18 33.75 -1.64 25.34
N PRO A 19 33.16 -0.49 25.01
CA PRO A 19 31.76 -0.44 24.61
C PRO A 19 31.60 -1.17 23.28
N LYS A 20 30.66 -2.13 23.23
CA LYS A 20 30.19 -2.73 21.98
C LYS A 20 29.67 -1.60 21.09
N LYS A 21 30.12 -1.59 19.83
CA LYS A 21 29.54 -0.80 18.75
C LYS A 21 28.03 -1.07 18.75
N LYS A 22 27.21 -0.02 18.89
CA LYS A 22 25.76 -0.10 18.67
C LYS A 22 25.54 -0.62 17.25
N GLU A 23 24.96 -1.81 17.13
CA GLU A 23 24.23 -2.19 15.93
C GLU A 23 23.10 -1.18 15.74
N SER A 24 22.82 -0.86 14.49
CA SER A 24 21.90 0.19 14.08
C SER A 24 20.47 -0.11 14.55
N ASP A 25 19.98 0.71 15.47
CA ASP A 25 18.57 0.79 15.87
C ASP A 25 17.73 1.28 14.66
N TYR A 26 17.26 0.35 13.81
CA TYR A 26 16.24 0.56 12.78
C TYR A 26 15.00 -0.32 13.04
N GLU A 27 14.82 -0.80 14.29
CA GLU A 27 13.79 -1.80 14.62
C GLU A 27 12.39 -1.24 14.94
N ASP A 28 12.17 0.08 14.90
CA ASP A 28 10.92 0.72 15.34
C ASP A 28 10.06 1.35 14.22
N GLU A 29 10.05 0.80 13.00
CA GLU A 29 9.10 1.24 11.95
C GLU A 29 7.69 0.61 12.09
N PHE A 30 7.46 -0.22 13.13
CA PHE A 30 6.21 -0.99 13.29
C PHE A 30 5.86 -1.34 14.75
N SER A 31 6.37 -0.58 15.74
CA SER A 31 5.83 -0.69 17.09
C SER A 31 4.47 0.01 17.13
N ASP A 32 3.43 -0.78 17.39
CA ASP A 32 2.13 -0.30 17.87
C ASP A 32 2.34 0.19 19.32
N GLU A 33 3.12 1.26 19.50
CA GLU A 33 3.08 2.08 20.73
C GLU A 33 1.93 3.08 20.57
N SER A 34 0.71 2.56 20.35
CA SER A 34 -0.45 3.20 20.94
C SER A 34 -0.43 2.86 22.43
N ASP A 35 0.45 3.52 23.18
CA ASP A 35 0.33 3.56 24.62
C ASP A 35 -1.08 4.07 24.94
N GLU A 36 -1.73 3.36 25.86
CA GLU A 36 -2.93 3.76 26.57
C GLU A 36 -2.65 5.00 27.42
N ASP A 37 -2.31 6.12 26.78
CA ASP A 37 -2.41 7.43 27.39
C ASP A 37 -3.49 8.19 26.64
N GLY A 38 -4.67 8.18 27.25
CA GLY A 38 -5.72 9.16 26.98
C GLY A 38 -5.20 10.56 27.30
N VAL A 39 -4.34 11.11 26.45
CA VAL A 39 -3.99 12.52 26.48
C VAL A 39 -4.96 13.21 25.56
N HIS A 40 -5.85 14.00 26.15
CA HIS A 40 -6.60 15.05 25.49
C HIS A 40 -5.71 15.76 24.45
N GLN A 41 -5.84 15.37 23.18
CA GLN A 41 -5.40 16.19 22.05
C GLN A 41 -6.43 17.32 21.88
N GLN A 42 -6.50 18.19 22.88
CA GLN A 42 -6.79 19.61 22.66
C GLN A 42 -5.45 20.32 22.52
N ALA A 43 -4.64 19.90 21.55
CA ALA A 43 -3.68 20.81 20.97
C ALA A 43 -4.52 21.73 20.09
N ALA A 44 -4.54 23.03 20.43
CA ALA A 44 -5.28 24.06 19.73
C ALA A 44 -5.25 23.80 18.22
N ALA A 45 -6.38 23.32 17.70
CA ALA A 45 -6.66 23.35 16.28
C ALA A 45 -6.59 24.82 15.90
N ALA A 46 -5.43 25.26 15.40
CA ALA A 46 -5.42 26.40 14.52
C ALA A 46 -6.35 25.98 13.39
N ASN A 47 -7.58 26.46 13.51
CA ASN A 47 -8.72 26.18 12.68
C ASN A 47 -8.41 26.73 11.28
N GLN A 48 -7.51 26.08 10.55
CA GLN A 48 -7.54 26.10 9.10
C GLN A 48 -8.68 25.17 8.71
N MET A 49 -9.92 25.58 9.03
CA MET A 49 -11.05 25.14 8.25
C MET A 49 -10.80 25.73 6.88
N GLU A 50 -10.21 24.92 5.99
CA GLU A 50 -10.31 25.23 4.58
C GLU A 50 -11.79 25.39 4.24
N VAL A 51 -12.09 26.29 3.31
CA VAL A 51 -13.46 26.54 2.89
C VAL A 51 -14.04 25.22 2.40
N LEU A 52 -14.87 24.59 3.23
CA LEU A 52 -15.66 23.42 2.87
C LEU A 52 -16.67 23.92 1.86
N ILE A 53 -16.57 23.40 0.65
CA ILE A 53 -17.40 23.83 -0.44
C ILE A 53 -18.69 23.01 -0.39
N PRO A 54 -19.87 23.64 -0.34
CA PRO A 54 -21.12 22.92 -0.52
C PRO A 54 -21.10 22.21 -1.89
N HIS A 55 -21.28 20.90 -1.91
CA HIS A 55 -21.36 20.12 -3.15
C HIS A 55 -22.55 20.53 -4.03
N ASP A 56 -23.50 21.30 -3.49
CA ASP A 56 -24.72 21.73 -4.17
C ASP A 56 -24.51 22.81 -5.25
N ASP A 57 -23.33 23.46 -5.29
CA ASP A 57 -23.01 24.55 -6.24
C ASP A 57 -22.26 24.07 -7.52
N LEU A 58 -22.07 22.76 -7.71
CA LEU A 58 -21.38 22.19 -8.87
C LEU A 58 -22.35 21.47 -9.79
N ASP A 59 -22.16 21.60 -11.11
CA ASP A 59 -22.87 20.77 -12.08
C ASP A 59 -22.63 19.28 -11.73
N PRO A 60 -23.69 18.45 -11.76
CA PRO A 60 -23.54 17.04 -11.45
C PRO A 60 -22.51 16.41 -12.41
N PRO A 61 -21.53 15.67 -11.87
CA PRO A 61 -20.43 15.16 -12.67
C PRO A 61 -20.97 14.18 -13.72
N SER A 62 -20.64 14.44 -14.99
CA SER A 62 -21.00 13.56 -16.09
C SER A 62 -20.20 12.27 -16.04
N LYS A 63 -20.80 11.17 -16.50
CA LYS A 63 -20.09 9.89 -16.65
C LYS A 63 -18.84 10.04 -17.52
N LEU A 64 -17.75 9.38 -17.12
CA LEU A 64 -16.53 9.30 -17.92
C LEU A 64 -16.81 8.60 -19.27
N PRO A 65 -16.02 8.91 -20.32
CA PRO A 65 -16.14 8.24 -21.61
C PRO A 65 -16.06 6.71 -21.48
N GLU A 66 -16.92 5.97 -22.21
CA GLU A 66 -17.01 4.50 -22.10
C GLU A 66 -15.72 3.79 -22.54
N ASP A 67 -15.01 4.33 -23.53
CA ASP A 67 -13.73 3.84 -23.98
C ASP A 67 -12.66 3.96 -22.87
N LEU A 68 -12.64 5.07 -22.16
CA LEU A 68 -11.79 5.27 -20.99
C LEU A 68 -12.17 4.30 -19.86
N LEU A 69 -13.46 4.18 -19.52
CA LEU A 69 -13.92 3.25 -18.50
C LEU A 69 -13.53 1.81 -18.82
N ALA A 70 -13.64 1.39 -20.08
CA ALA A 70 -13.23 0.06 -20.52
C ALA A 70 -11.73 -0.20 -20.30
N THR A 71 -10.87 0.82 -20.37
CA THR A 71 -9.43 0.66 -20.06
C THR A 71 -9.14 0.40 -18.58
N LEU A 72 -10.08 0.74 -17.68
CA LEU A 72 -9.95 0.54 -16.24
C LEU A 72 -10.48 -0.84 -15.80
N GLU A 73 -11.20 -1.55 -16.68
CA GLU A 73 -11.80 -2.83 -16.34
C GLU A 73 -10.85 -4.01 -16.59
N LYS A 74 -10.78 -4.92 -15.61
CA LYS A 74 -10.20 -6.24 -15.75
C LYS A 74 -11.30 -7.28 -15.94
N THR A 75 -10.96 -8.46 -16.45
CA THR A 75 -11.90 -9.57 -16.56
C THR A 75 -12.45 -9.92 -15.17
N PRO A 76 -13.79 -9.94 -14.98
CA PRO A 76 -14.38 -10.31 -13.70
C PRO A 76 -14.08 -11.77 -13.33
N GLY A 77 -14.03 -12.06 -12.03
CA GLY A 77 -13.69 -13.39 -11.54
C GLY A 77 -14.34 -13.75 -10.21
N GLN A 78 -14.25 -15.02 -9.86
CA GLN A 78 -14.63 -15.52 -8.53
C GLN A 78 -13.44 -15.45 -7.57
N MET A 79 -13.72 -15.28 -6.28
CA MET A 79 -12.73 -14.88 -5.31
C MET A 79 -12.06 -16.07 -4.61
N LEU A 80 -10.73 -16.08 -4.59
CA LEU A 80 -9.92 -16.92 -3.70
C LEU A 80 -9.18 -16.07 -2.66
N VAL A 81 -9.03 -16.59 -1.45
CA VAL A 81 -8.28 -15.96 -0.36
C VAL A 81 -7.22 -16.89 0.21
N ALA A 82 -6.08 -16.33 0.60
CA ALA A 82 -5.04 -16.99 1.38
C ALA A 82 -4.43 -16.01 2.39
N GLY A 83 -3.76 -16.53 3.42
CA GLY A 83 -3.10 -15.74 4.45
C GLY A 83 -3.86 -15.61 5.76
N MET A 84 -3.56 -14.55 6.52
CA MET A 84 -4.18 -14.30 7.81
C MET A 84 -5.62 -13.81 7.63
N VAL A 85 -6.57 -14.55 8.21
CA VAL A 85 -8.00 -14.19 8.24
C VAL A 85 -8.47 -13.79 9.65
N THR A 86 -7.54 -13.69 10.60
CA THR A 86 -7.78 -13.03 11.89
C THR A 86 -7.42 -11.55 11.77
N TRP A 87 -8.32 -10.76 11.18
CA TRP A 87 -8.06 -9.39 10.75
C TRP A 87 -7.49 -8.48 11.85
N ASP A 88 -7.99 -8.61 13.08
CA ASP A 88 -7.57 -7.76 14.22
C ASP A 88 -6.16 -8.08 14.75
N LEU A 89 -5.60 -9.26 14.43
CA LEU A 89 -4.20 -9.61 14.76
C LEU A 89 -3.20 -9.15 13.71
N THR A 90 -3.66 -8.66 12.56
CA THR A 90 -2.78 -8.25 11.47
C THR A 90 -1.87 -7.11 11.93
N GLY A 91 -0.56 -7.35 11.88
CA GLY A 91 0.46 -6.39 12.31
C GLY A 91 0.64 -6.25 13.82
N LYS A 92 -0.12 -6.97 14.66
CA LYS A 92 -0.04 -6.90 16.12
C LYS A 92 0.74 -8.06 16.73
N ARG A 93 1.48 -7.78 17.81
CA ARG A 93 2.21 -8.81 18.59
C ARG A 93 1.37 -9.40 19.72
N ASP A 94 0.50 -8.59 20.33
CA ASP A 94 -0.39 -9.05 21.40
C ASP A 94 -1.76 -9.50 20.88
N ARG A 95 -2.47 -10.23 21.74
CA ARG A 95 -3.84 -10.72 21.47
C ARG A 95 -4.88 -10.01 22.33
N LYS A 96 -4.54 -8.83 22.88
CA LYS A 96 -5.49 -8.10 23.72
C LYS A 96 -6.68 -7.70 22.86
N ASN A 97 -7.89 -7.88 23.40
CA ASN A 97 -9.16 -7.57 22.74
C ASN A 97 -9.47 -8.39 21.46
N VAL A 98 -8.74 -9.47 21.18
CA VAL A 98 -9.06 -10.39 20.07
C VAL A 98 -9.96 -11.50 20.58
N THR A 99 -11.22 -11.48 20.13
CA THR A 99 -12.26 -12.40 20.61
C THR A 99 -12.25 -13.75 19.89
N LYS A 100 -11.83 -13.79 18.61
CA LYS A 100 -11.82 -15.01 17.79
C LYS A 100 -10.51 -15.10 17.01
N VAL A 101 -9.75 -16.17 17.26
CA VAL A 101 -8.51 -16.46 16.53
C VAL A 101 -8.78 -17.60 15.57
N ARG A 102 -8.53 -17.35 14.29
CA ARG A 102 -8.73 -18.30 13.20
C ARG A 102 -7.37 -18.75 12.63
N PRO A 103 -7.24 -20.02 12.22
CA PRO A 103 -5.99 -20.50 11.62
C PRO A 103 -5.72 -19.75 10.31
N ASN A 104 -4.44 -19.46 10.08
CA ASN A 104 -3.98 -18.88 8.82
C ASN A 104 -4.23 -19.85 7.66
N LEU A 105 -4.63 -19.31 6.51
CA LEU A 105 -4.88 -20.08 5.30
C LEU A 105 -3.58 -20.18 4.48
N TYR A 106 -2.85 -21.29 4.61
CA TYR A 106 -1.59 -21.50 3.88
C TYR A 106 -1.79 -22.00 2.44
N SER A 107 -3.04 -22.14 2.00
CA SER A 107 -3.42 -22.44 0.62
C SER A 107 -4.68 -21.63 0.27
N PHE A 108 -4.95 -21.47 -1.03
CA PHE A 108 -6.10 -20.70 -1.49
C PHE A 108 -7.42 -21.41 -1.23
N HIS A 109 -8.37 -20.66 -0.67
CA HIS A 109 -9.73 -21.11 -0.39
C HIS A 109 -10.73 -20.25 -1.14
N ARG A 110 -11.83 -20.87 -1.61
CA ARG A 110 -13.03 -20.14 -2.04
C ARG A 110 -13.58 -19.36 -0.85
N PHE A 111 -13.88 -18.08 -1.07
CA PHE A 111 -14.37 -17.19 0.00
C PHE A 111 -15.85 -16.85 -0.15
N THR A 112 -16.33 -16.73 -1.38
CA THR A 112 -17.72 -16.42 -1.73
C THR A 112 -18.06 -17.05 -3.08
N ASP A 113 -19.34 -17.30 -3.33
CA ASP A 113 -19.80 -17.80 -4.63
C ASP A 113 -20.01 -16.70 -5.68
N GLU A 114 -20.02 -15.43 -5.26
CA GLU A 114 -20.21 -14.27 -6.13
C GLU A 114 -19.03 -14.00 -7.08
N LYS A 115 -19.33 -13.27 -8.16
CA LYS A 115 -18.34 -12.73 -9.09
C LYS A 115 -18.10 -11.26 -8.82
N TYR A 116 -16.85 -10.85 -8.91
CA TYR A 116 -16.42 -9.47 -8.70
C TYR A 116 -15.69 -8.95 -9.93
N ARG A 117 -15.84 -7.65 -10.17
CA ARG A 117 -15.14 -6.91 -11.23
C ARG A 117 -13.77 -6.43 -10.78
N TYR A 118 -13.64 -6.13 -9.49
CA TYR A 118 -12.44 -5.51 -8.94
C TYR A 118 -12.25 -5.90 -7.48
N VAL A 119 -10.99 -6.04 -7.08
CA VAL A 119 -10.57 -6.24 -5.69
C VAL A 119 -9.37 -5.38 -5.35
N ALA A 120 -9.34 -4.80 -4.16
CA ALA A 120 -8.21 -4.01 -3.69
C ALA A 120 -7.93 -4.22 -2.21
N SER A 121 -6.65 -4.26 -1.89
CA SER A 121 -6.07 -4.11 -0.56
C SER A 121 -4.74 -3.34 -0.71
N GLY A 122 -3.98 -3.20 0.37
CA GLY A 122 -2.71 -2.46 0.36
C GLY A 122 -1.64 -3.12 1.24
N PRO A 123 -0.35 -2.86 1.00
CA PRO A 123 0.75 -3.54 1.68
C PRO A 123 0.80 -3.28 3.20
N SER A 124 0.10 -2.24 3.69
CA SER A 124 -0.09 -1.93 5.11
C SER A 124 -1.50 -2.20 5.63
N ALA A 125 -2.41 -2.73 4.80
CA ALA A 125 -3.83 -2.84 5.10
C ALA A 125 -4.19 -4.20 5.71
N ALA A 126 -5.20 -4.18 6.60
CA ALA A 126 -5.84 -5.37 7.15
C ALA A 126 -7.31 -5.47 6.73
N HIS A 127 -7.67 -4.79 5.64
CA HIS A 127 -9.00 -4.77 5.06
C HIS A 127 -8.93 -4.84 3.53
N THR A 128 -10.04 -5.24 2.93
CA THR A 128 -10.18 -5.45 1.50
C THR A 128 -11.50 -4.85 1.03
N ILE A 129 -11.46 -4.23 -0.15
CA ILE A 129 -12.65 -3.77 -0.86
C ILE A 129 -12.83 -4.64 -2.10
N VAL A 130 -14.06 -5.05 -2.34
CA VAL A 130 -14.49 -5.73 -3.57
C VAL A 130 -15.60 -4.93 -4.24
N ILE A 131 -15.66 -4.98 -5.57
CA ILE A 131 -16.71 -4.37 -6.37
C ILE A 131 -17.40 -5.48 -7.16
N ASN A 132 -18.70 -5.64 -6.92
CA ASN A 132 -19.49 -6.69 -7.57
C ASN A 132 -19.83 -6.35 -9.03
N MET A 133 -20.58 -7.24 -9.69
CA MET A 133 -20.99 -7.05 -11.10
C MET A 133 -21.88 -5.81 -11.33
N ASP A 134 -22.60 -5.36 -10.31
CA ASP A 134 -23.50 -4.20 -10.31
C ASP A 134 -22.79 -2.89 -9.88
N ARG A 135 -21.45 -2.90 -9.82
CA ARG A 135 -20.61 -1.76 -9.40
C ARG A 135 -20.87 -1.27 -7.97
N LYS A 136 -21.33 -2.17 -7.09
CA LYS A 136 -21.52 -1.89 -5.67
C LYS A 136 -20.27 -2.25 -4.90
N ALA A 137 -19.79 -1.30 -4.10
CA ALA A 137 -18.63 -1.50 -3.25
C ALA A 137 -19.01 -2.24 -1.97
N MET A 138 -18.22 -3.25 -1.63
CA MET A 138 -18.37 -4.04 -0.42
C MET A 138 -17.01 -4.15 0.28
N GLY A 139 -17.01 -4.16 1.60
CA GLY A 139 -15.79 -4.21 2.41
C GLY A 139 -15.77 -5.40 3.36
N PHE A 140 -14.57 -5.93 3.64
CA PHE A 140 -14.33 -6.89 4.72
C PHE A 140 -12.94 -6.72 5.33
N GLY A 141 -12.77 -7.19 6.56
CA GLY A 141 -11.57 -7.08 7.36
C GLY A 141 -11.70 -6.10 8.51
N ARG A 142 -10.57 -5.51 8.92
CA ARG A 142 -10.45 -4.60 10.05
C ARG A 142 -11.20 -3.28 9.80
N ASN A 143 -11.96 -2.79 10.79
CA ASN A 143 -12.79 -1.57 10.69
C ASN A 143 -12.82 -0.60 11.92
N PRO A 144 -11.92 -0.65 12.91
CA PRO A 144 -12.01 0.20 14.10
C PRO A 144 -11.87 1.71 13.81
N SER A 145 -11.27 2.08 12.67
CA SER A 145 -11.15 3.47 12.21
C SER A 145 -12.28 3.87 11.25
N GLY A 146 -13.24 2.97 10.97
CA GLY A 146 -14.27 3.18 9.95
C GLY A 146 -13.76 3.01 8.52
N GLN A 147 -12.62 2.33 8.31
CA GLN A 147 -11.97 2.19 7.00
C GLN A 147 -12.77 1.38 5.97
N LEU A 148 -13.81 0.66 6.39
CA LEU A 148 -14.74 0.00 5.46
C LEU A 148 -15.89 0.92 5.03
N GLY A 149 -16.12 2.04 5.72
CA GLY A 149 -17.21 2.96 5.41
C GLY A 149 -18.60 2.42 5.76
N LEU A 150 -18.71 1.45 6.68
CA LEU A 150 -19.96 0.82 7.10
C LEU A 150 -20.75 1.68 8.11
N SER A 151 -20.70 3.01 7.96
CA SER A 151 -21.29 3.99 8.88
C SER A 151 -20.68 3.89 10.28
N GLN A 152 -21.45 4.21 11.34
CA GLN A 152 -20.96 4.17 12.73
C GLN A 152 -20.68 2.75 13.26
N ASP A 153 -20.95 1.70 12.47
CA ASP A 153 -20.52 0.35 12.85
C ASP A 153 -19.02 0.20 12.59
N VAL A 154 -18.23 0.33 13.65
CA VAL A 154 -16.77 0.19 13.64
C VAL A 154 -16.31 -1.26 13.89
N LYS A 155 -17.24 -2.22 13.90
CA LYS A 155 -16.89 -3.63 14.02
C LYS A 155 -16.21 -4.11 12.75
N LEU A 156 -15.25 -5.03 12.92
CA LEU A 156 -14.69 -5.79 11.83
C LEU A 156 -15.81 -6.48 11.04
N ALA A 157 -15.64 -6.62 9.73
CA ALA A 157 -16.55 -7.37 8.88
C ALA A 157 -15.87 -8.65 8.39
N GLU A 158 -16.34 -9.83 8.78
CA GLU A 158 -15.68 -11.09 8.39
C GLU A 158 -15.95 -11.47 6.93
N LYS A 159 -17.03 -10.96 6.32
CA LYS A 159 -17.46 -11.24 4.94
C LYS A 159 -17.70 -9.94 4.16
N PRO A 160 -17.68 -9.97 2.81
CA PRO A 160 -17.99 -8.79 2.02
C PRO A 160 -19.35 -8.22 2.42
N THR A 161 -19.33 -6.97 2.90
CA THR A 161 -20.52 -6.27 3.40
C THR A 161 -20.72 -5.00 2.58
N LEU A 162 -21.93 -4.80 2.06
CA LEU A 162 -22.28 -3.64 1.25
C LEU A 162 -22.03 -2.33 2.01
N ILE A 163 -21.45 -1.35 1.33
CA ILE A 163 -21.18 -0.02 1.87
C ILE A 163 -22.39 0.89 1.57
N PRO A 164 -23.26 1.18 2.54
CA PRO A 164 -24.58 1.76 2.26
C PRO A 164 -24.52 3.15 1.63
N ALA A 165 -23.57 3.99 2.05
CA ALA A 165 -23.43 5.35 1.54
C ALA A 165 -23.05 5.42 0.05
N LEU A 166 -22.53 4.32 -0.53
CA LEU A 166 -22.13 4.23 -1.93
C LEU A 166 -23.12 3.43 -2.77
N GLU A 167 -24.23 2.95 -2.19
CA GLU A 167 -25.18 2.05 -2.85
C GLU A 167 -25.79 2.66 -4.11
N GLN A 168 -26.03 3.97 -4.13
CA GLN A 168 -26.62 4.67 -5.28
C GLN A 168 -25.59 5.10 -6.33
N LEU A 169 -24.31 4.77 -6.12
CA LEU A 169 -23.21 5.13 -7.01
C LEU A 169 -22.72 3.89 -7.78
N ASN A 170 -22.01 4.15 -8.87
CA ASN A 170 -21.28 3.15 -9.64
C ASN A 170 -19.80 3.27 -9.30
N VAL A 171 -19.30 2.42 -8.41
CA VAL A 171 -17.89 2.40 -8.05
C VAL A 171 -17.12 1.56 -9.06
N VAL A 172 -16.02 2.10 -9.58
CA VAL A 172 -15.18 1.45 -10.60
C VAL A 172 -13.81 1.05 -10.09
N GLN A 173 -13.30 1.72 -9.05
CA GLN A 173 -12.02 1.41 -8.43
C GLN A 173 -12.05 1.70 -6.92
N ALA A 174 -11.19 1.02 -6.16
CA ALA A 174 -10.88 1.35 -4.78
C ALA A 174 -9.36 1.31 -4.54
N ALA A 175 -8.90 2.10 -3.58
CA ALA A 175 -7.53 2.08 -3.07
C ALA A 175 -7.54 2.07 -1.53
N VAL A 176 -6.61 1.32 -0.94
CA VAL A 176 -6.67 0.90 0.46
C VAL A 176 -5.35 1.26 1.13
N GLY A 177 -5.40 2.19 2.09
CA GLY A 177 -4.25 2.55 2.92
C GLY A 177 -4.17 1.72 4.20
N ARG A 178 -3.40 2.18 5.20
CA ARG A 178 -3.29 1.45 6.48
C ARG A 178 -4.64 1.41 7.22
N HIS A 179 -5.27 2.57 7.33
CA HIS A 179 -6.52 2.75 8.09
C HIS A 179 -7.54 3.63 7.34
N HIS A 180 -7.38 3.84 6.04
CA HIS A 180 -8.31 4.60 5.21
C HIS A 180 -8.52 3.95 3.84
N THR A 181 -9.57 4.37 3.15
CA THR A 181 -9.97 3.84 1.85
C THR A 181 -10.46 4.97 0.95
N LEU A 182 -10.09 4.91 -0.33
CA LEU A 182 -10.64 5.75 -1.39
C LEU A 182 -11.49 4.91 -2.35
N PHE A 183 -12.56 5.51 -2.87
CA PHE A 183 -13.45 4.92 -3.87
C PHE A 183 -13.57 5.87 -5.05
N LEU A 184 -13.38 5.35 -6.26
CA LEU A 184 -13.54 6.09 -7.51
C LEU A 184 -14.85 5.66 -8.18
N THR A 185 -15.66 6.63 -8.56
CA THR A 185 -16.91 6.41 -9.29
C THR A 185 -16.70 6.51 -10.81
N ASP A 186 -17.67 6.03 -11.59
CA ASP A 186 -17.69 6.14 -13.05
C ASP A 186 -17.85 7.58 -13.58
N THR A 187 -18.11 8.55 -12.71
CA THR A 187 -18.13 9.99 -13.03
C THR A 187 -16.79 10.68 -12.74
N GLY A 188 -15.80 9.92 -12.25
CA GLY A 188 -14.50 10.47 -11.84
C GLY A 188 -14.53 11.19 -10.48
N THR A 189 -15.60 11.03 -9.70
CA THR A 189 -15.71 11.53 -8.32
C THR A 189 -15.07 10.55 -7.35
N VAL A 190 -14.32 11.07 -6.37
CA VAL A 190 -13.64 10.26 -5.35
C VAL A 190 -14.27 10.48 -3.98
N TYR A 191 -14.54 9.37 -3.29
CA TYR A 191 -15.02 9.33 -1.90
C TYR A 191 -13.97 8.70 -1.00
N ALA A 192 -13.92 9.12 0.26
CA ALA A 192 -12.98 8.62 1.25
C ALA A 192 -13.65 8.26 2.58
N CYS A 193 -13.13 7.24 3.27
CA CYS A 193 -13.49 6.89 4.64
C CYS A 193 -12.29 6.33 5.42
N GLY A 194 -12.44 6.19 6.74
CA GLY A 194 -11.43 5.69 7.65
C GLY A 194 -10.71 6.78 8.44
N GLU A 195 -9.50 6.48 8.89
CA GLU A 195 -8.67 7.42 9.65
C GLU A 195 -8.31 8.65 8.82
N ASN A 196 -8.37 9.83 9.45
CA ASN A 196 -8.10 11.11 8.83
C ASN A 196 -7.34 12.08 9.76
N LYS A 197 -6.60 11.54 10.74
CA LYS A 197 -5.74 12.32 11.66
C LYS A 197 -4.70 13.17 10.93
N SER A 198 -4.20 12.68 9.79
CA SER A 198 -3.21 13.34 8.95
C SER A 198 -3.82 13.97 7.70
N GLY A 199 -5.15 14.08 7.60
CA GLY A 199 -5.82 14.61 6.40
C GLY A 199 -5.87 13.64 5.21
N GLN A 200 -5.55 12.35 5.41
CA GLN A 200 -5.41 11.36 4.33
C GLN A 200 -6.73 11.01 3.61
N CYS A 201 -7.88 11.39 4.16
CA CYS A 201 -9.17 11.30 3.46
C CYS A 201 -9.42 12.51 2.54
N GLY A 202 -8.68 13.60 2.64
CA GLY A 202 -8.76 14.70 1.68
C GLY A 202 -10.05 15.52 1.74
N VAL A 203 -10.76 15.50 2.88
CA VAL A 203 -12.08 16.13 3.07
C VAL A 203 -12.00 17.58 3.61
N GLY A 204 -10.83 18.22 3.53
CA GLY A 204 -10.62 19.61 3.97
C GLY A 204 -10.48 19.81 5.47
N ASN A 205 -10.31 18.73 6.25
CA ASN A 205 -10.14 18.77 7.70
C ASN A 205 -9.33 17.57 8.22
N THR A 206 -9.05 17.54 9.52
CA THR A 206 -8.34 16.47 10.23
C THR A 206 -9.18 15.80 11.31
N HIS A 207 -10.51 15.68 11.11
CA HIS A 207 -11.33 14.87 12.02
C HIS A 207 -10.77 13.44 12.06
N ALA A 208 -10.62 12.87 13.26
CA ALA A 208 -9.83 11.66 13.44
C ALA A 208 -10.28 10.48 12.57
N ASN A 209 -11.60 10.30 12.38
CA ASN A 209 -12.17 9.25 11.55
C ASN A 209 -13.35 9.79 10.71
N ILE A 210 -13.47 9.28 9.49
CA ILE A 210 -14.56 9.50 8.54
C ILE A 210 -15.30 8.17 8.37
N TYR A 211 -16.39 7.99 9.12
CA TYR A 211 -17.10 6.71 9.21
C TYR A 211 -17.97 6.37 7.99
N SER A 212 -18.45 7.38 7.27
CA SER A 212 -19.21 7.23 6.04
C SER A 212 -18.40 7.79 4.89
N PRO A 213 -18.27 7.07 3.76
CA PRO A 213 -17.65 7.58 2.54
C PRO A 213 -18.15 8.98 2.22
N THR A 214 -17.23 9.94 2.24
CA THR A 214 -17.49 11.37 2.04
C THR A 214 -16.70 11.81 0.82
N PRO A 215 -17.28 12.62 -0.10
CA PRO A 215 -16.52 13.11 -1.23
C PRO A 215 -15.31 13.93 -0.78
N ILE A 216 -14.20 13.79 -1.49
CA ILE A 216 -12.99 14.58 -1.19
C ILE A 216 -13.17 16.04 -1.64
N ASN A 217 -12.45 16.96 -1.00
CA ASN A 217 -12.50 18.40 -1.31
C ASN A 217 -11.69 18.73 -2.58
N TYR A 218 -12.19 18.29 -3.74
CA TYR A 218 -11.52 18.41 -5.03
C TYR A 218 -12.42 19.04 -6.09
N ARG A 219 -11.90 20.06 -6.79
CA ARG A 219 -12.59 20.81 -7.86
C ARG A 219 -11.91 20.71 -9.23
N GLY A 220 -10.91 19.85 -9.35
CA GLY A 220 -10.17 19.70 -10.60
C GLY A 220 -10.87 18.81 -11.62
N PRO A 221 -10.18 18.46 -12.72
CA PRO A 221 -10.71 17.56 -13.75
C PRO A 221 -11.05 16.17 -13.20
N PRO A 222 -11.96 15.41 -13.83
CA PRO A 222 -12.33 14.07 -13.37
C PRO A 222 -11.13 13.16 -13.10
N ILE A 223 -11.21 12.41 -12.01
CA ILE A 223 -10.17 11.45 -11.61
C ILE A 223 -10.35 10.14 -12.39
N ILE A 224 -9.23 9.55 -12.79
CA ILE A 224 -9.21 8.29 -13.54
C ILE A 224 -8.48 7.17 -12.79
N ARG A 225 -7.72 7.51 -11.75
CA ARG A 225 -7.01 6.53 -10.93
C ARG A 225 -6.74 7.05 -9.53
N ILE A 226 -6.80 6.15 -8.55
CA ILE A 226 -6.57 6.42 -7.13
C ILE A 226 -5.54 5.46 -6.54
N GLY A 227 -4.85 5.88 -5.48
CA GLY A 227 -3.91 5.05 -4.72
C GLY A 227 -3.69 5.61 -3.32
N CYS A 228 -3.28 4.73 -2.40
CA CYS A 228 -3.04 5.07 -1.00
C CYS A 228 -1.65 4.58 -0.59
N GLY A 229 -0.91 5.41 0.14
CA GLY A 229 0.15 4.92 1.02
C GLY A 229 -0.40 4.57 2.40
N ALA A 230 0.48 4.54 3.41
CA ALA A 230 0.04 4.21 4.77
C ALA A 230 -0.90 5.29 5.33
N GLU A 231 -0.49 6.56 5.24
CA GLU A 231 -1.18 7.73 5.81
C GLU A 231 -1.23 8.92 4.83
N PHE A 232 -1.18 8.62 3.53
CA PHE A 232 -1.35 9.60 2.47
C PHE A 232 -2.06 8.98 1.27
N SER A 233 -2.50 9.84 0.37
CA SER A 233 -3.35 9.49 -0.75
C SER A 233 -2.87 10.21 -2.02
N VAL A 234 -3.06 9.55 -3.16
CA VAL A 234 -2.67 10.05 -4.47
C VAL A 234 -3.82 9.81 -5.45
N ILE A 235 -4.18 10.84 -6.20
CA ILE A 235 -5.20 10.78 -7.25
C ILE A 235 -4.62 11.30 -8.57
N LEU A 236 -5.02 10.68 -9.67
CA LEU A 236 -4.60 11.04 -11.03
C LEU A 236 -5.80 11.52 -11.82
N ASP A 237 -5.73 12.74 -12.33
CA ASP A 237 -6.78 13.30 -13.18
C ASP A 237 -6.65 12.86 -14.65
N ILE A 238 -7.71 13.06 -15.42
CA ILE A 238 -7.76 12.74 -16.86
C ILE A 238 -6.73 13.52 -17.71
N LYS A 239 -6.12 14.57 -17.17
CA LYS A 239 -5.08 15.37 -17.84
C LYS A 239 -3.67 14.88 -17.53
N GLY A 240 -3.53 13.78 -16.78
CA GLY A 240 -2.24 13.22 -16.39
C GLY A 240 -1.57 13.98 -15.23
N SER A 241 -2.31 14.75 -14.44
CA SER A 241 -1.78 15.46 -13.26
C SER A 241 -2.04 14.66 -11.97
N LEU A 242 -0.99 14.49 -11.16
CA LEU A 242 -1.12 13.93 -9.82
C LEU A 242 -1.51 14.98 -8.80
N HIS A 243 -2.37 14.60 -7.87
CA HIS A 243 -2.68 15.36 -6.67
C HIS A 243 -2.50 14.47 -5.45
N THR A 244 -1.93 15.03 -4.40
CA THR A 244 -1.48 14.32 -3.20
C THR A 244 -2.01 15.03 -1.96
N PHE A 245 -2.35 14.25 -0.93
CA PHE A 245 -2.88 14.76 0.34
C PHE A 245 -2.62 13.75 1.46
N GLY A 246 -2.63 14.21 2.71
CA GLY A 246 -2.33 13.42 3.89
C GLY A 246 -1.04 13.84 4.60
N LEU A 247 -0.32 12.85 5.16
CA LEU A 247 0.93 13.05 5.88
C LEU A 247 2.07 13.50 4.92
N PRO A 248 2.74 14.64 5.17
CA PRO A 248 3.85 15.15 4.35
C PRO A 248 5.22 14.56 4.70
N GLU A 249 5.29 13.68 5.70
CA GLU A 249 6.57 13.12 6.17
C GLU A 249 7.41 12.53 5.03
N TYR A 250 8.73 12.74 5.10
CA TYR A 250 9.71 12.37 4.07
C TYR A 250 9.50 13.05 2.70
N GLY A 251 8.58 14.01 2.60
CA GLY A 251 8.18 14.61 1.33
C GLY A 251 7.42 13.65 0.42
N GLN A 252 6.75 12.63 0.98
CA GLN A 252 5.97 11.64 0.22
C GLN A 252 4.82 12.25 -0.60
N LEU A 253 4.43 13.50 -0.31
CA LEU A 253 3.46 14.26 -1.12
C LEU A 253 4.10 14.96 -2.34
N GLY A 254 5.43 15.01 -2.46
CA GLY A 254 6.08 15.52 -3.66
C GLY A 254 6.01 17.05 -3.84
N HIS A 255 5.82 17.81 -2.76
CA HIS A 255 5.68 19.28 -2.79
C HIS A 255 6.95 20.05 -2.40
N ASN A 256 8.11 19.40 -2.46
CA ASN A 256 9.41 19.96 -2.08
C ASN A 256 9.49 20.40 -0.60
N THR A 257 8.77 19.71 0.28
CA THR A 257 8.76 19.99 1.71
C THR A 257 8.30 18.73 2.46
N ASP A 258 8.77 18.57 3.70
CA ASP A 258 8.19 17.63 4.67
C ASP A 258 7.21 18.32 5.64
N ALA A 259 7.00 19.62 5.47
CA ALA A 259 6.07 20.49 6.20
C ALA A 259 6.16 20.41 7.73
N LYS A 260 7.35 20.10 8.26
CA LYS A 260 7.61 20.05 9.70
C LYS A 260 7.63 21.44 10.34
N TYR A 261 7.05 21.55 11.53
CA TYR A 261 7.16 22.74 12.37
C TYR A 261 7.25 22.38 13.86
N PHE A 262 7.83 23.27 14.66
CA PHE A 262 7.90 23.10 16.11
C PHE A 262 6.63 23.68 16.76
N VAL A 263 5.89 22.84 17.47
CA VAL A 263 4.79 23.29 18.35
C VAL A 263 5.39 23.93 19.61
N ASN A 264 6.43 23.30 20.14
CA ASN A 264 7.31 23.82 21.17
C ASN A 264 8.70 23.18 21.01
N ALA A 265 9.65 23.54 21.88
CA ALA A 265 11.04 23.09 21.77
C ALA A 265 11.23 21.55 21.72
N ASN A 266 10.29 20.78 22.27
CA ASN A 266 10.39 19.31 22.36
C ASN A 266 9.33 18.57 21.52
N LYS A 267 8.44 19.30 20.84
CA LYS A 267 7.33 18.71 20.09
C LYS A 267 7.34 19.22 18.65
N LEU A 268 7.73 18.32 17.75
CA LEU A 268 7.60 18.47 16.30
C LEU A 268 6.18 18.09 15.87
N SER A 269 5.65 18.78 14.85
CA SER A 269 4.41 18.43 14.18
C SER A 269 4.49 18.75 12.69
N PHE A 270 3.42 18.50 11.94
CA PHE A 270 3.37 18.57 10.49
C PHE A 270 2.18 19.40 10.03
N HIS A 271 2.38 20.26 9.03
CA HIS A 271 1.26 20.86 8.31
C HIS A 271 0.73 19.86 7.28
N PHE A 272 -0.34 19.16 7.66
CA PHE A 272 -1.00 18.19 6.78
C PHE A 272 -1.66 18.85 5.58
N GLU A 273 -1.61 18.18 4.43
CA GLU A 273 -2.39 18.59 3.25
C GLU A 273 -3.77 17.91 3.36
N THR A 274 -4.79 18.66 3.76
CA THR A 274 -6.14 18.13 4.05
C THR A 274 -7.06 18.08 2.84
N SER A 275 -6.62 18.65 1.71
CA SER A 275 -7.29 18.62 0.41
C SER A 275 -6.28 18.28 -0.68
N PRO A 276 -6.70 17.67 -1.81
CA PRO A 276 -5.76 17.27 -2.86
C PRO A 276 -5.01 18.44 -3.46
N LYS A 277 -3.69 18.41 -3.32
CA LYS A 277 -2.79 19.43 -3.85
C LYS A 277 -2.03 18.90 -5.06
N LYS A 278 -2.02 19.68 -6.13
CA LYS A 278 -1.36 19.29 -7.39
C LYS A 278 0.16 19.19 -7.22
N VAL A 279 0.74 18.11 -7.72
CA VAL A 279 2.19 17.96 -7.88
C VAL A 279 2.63 18.71 -9.15
N VAL A 280 3.36 19.80 -8.98
CA VAL A 280 3.67 20.75 -10.08
C VAL A 280 5.11 20.67 -10.60
N LEU A 281 6.02 20.06 -9.83
CA LEU A 281 7.44 20.01 -10.15
C LEU A 281 7.90 18.56 -10.26
N TYR A 282 8.57 18.25 -11.36
CA TYR A 282 9.28 17.00 -11.59
C TYR A 282 10.72 17.37 -11.92
N ILE A 283 11.68 16.59 -11.42
CA ILE A 283 13.10 16.91 -11.58
C ILE A 283 13.88 15.72 -12.11
N GLU A 284 15.02 16.00 -12.71
CA GLU A 284 16.09 15.03 -12.89
C GLU A 284 17.35 15.53 -12.17
N LYS A 285 18.21 14.60 -11.78
CA LYS A 285 19.52 14.92 -11.20
C LYS A 285 20.61 14.32 -12.07
N SER A 286 21.56 15.15 -12.48
CA SER A 286 22.79 14.73 -13.18
C SER A 286 23.74 13.98 -12.23
N LYS A 287 24.81 13.39 -12.80
CA LYS A 287 25.84 12.70 -12.00
C LYS A 287 26.62 13.68 -11.11
N GLU A 288 26.72 14.93 -11.55
CA GLU A 288 27.37 16.05 -10.85
C GLU A 288 26.46 16.68 -9.78
N GLY A 289 25.22 16.18 -9.63
CA GLY A 289 24.25 16.67 -8.64
C GLY A 289 23.45 17.89 -9.08
N HIS A 290 23.65 18.39 -10.31
CA HIS A 290 22.82 19.45 -10.88
C HIS A 290 21.39 18.97 -11.08
N VAL A 291 20.43 19.78 -10.61
CA VAL A 291 18.99 19.50 -10.65
C VAL A 291 18.34 20.33 -11.75
N THR A 292 17.63 19.67 -12.66
CA THR A 292 16.90 20.33 -13.76
C THR A 292 15.42 19.95 -13.70
N PRO A 293 14.49 20.91 -13.89
CA PRO A 293 13.08 20.60 -14.06
C PRO A 293 12.84 19.75 -15.31
N VAL A 294 11.86 18.87 -15.24
CA VAL A 294 11.41 18.05 -16.35
C VAL A 294 10.02 18.49 -16.77
N ASP A 295 9.92 19.10 -17.96
CA ASP A 295 8.67 19.64 -18.47
C ASP A 295 7.79 18.59 -19.17
N GLY A 296 6.49 18.92 -19.25
CA GLY A 296 5.52 18.14 -20.02
C GLY A 296 5.30 16.72 -19.50
N VAL A 297 5.44 16.51 -18.19
CA VAL A 297 5.14 15.23 -17.54
C VAL A 297 3.63 15.02 -17.50
N GLN A 298 3.17 13.90 -18.07
CA GLN A 298 1.78 13.46 -18.03
C GLN A 298 1.74 12.03 -17.50
N ILE A 299 1.33 11.86 -16.25
CA ILE A 299 1.32 10.57 -15.58
C ILE A 299 0.21 9.69 -16.15
N VAL A 300 0.50 8.41 -16.34
CA VAL A 300 -0.44 7.38 -16.85
C VAL A 300 -0.61 6.21 -15.89
N ASP A 301 0.37 5.97 -15.02
CA ASP A 301 0.34 4.89 -14.04
C ASP A 301 1.11 5.33 -12.78
N PHE A 302 0.69 4.84 -11.61
CA PHE A 302 1.41 5.02 -10.35
C PHE A 302 1.04 3.93 -9.34
N ALA A 303 1.94 3.72 -8.39
CA ALA A 303 1.70 2.90 -7.21
C ALA A 303 2.33 3.55 -5.96
N CYS A 304 1.78 3.23 -4.79
CA CYS A 304 2.25 3.75 -3.51
C CYS A 304 2.67 2.59 -2.62
N GLY A 305 3.83 2.73 -1.97
CA GLY A 305 4.16 1.94 -0.79
C GLY A 305 3.74 2.68 0.47
N ASN A 306 4.31 2.33 1.61
CA ASN A 306 3.89 2.95 2.88
C ASN A 306 4.19 4.46 2.91
N ASN A 307 5.36 4.84 2.41
CA ASN A 307 5.90 6.21 2.52
C ASN A 307 6.57 6.70 1.23
N HIS A 308 6.23 6.09 0.09
CA HIS A 308 6.81 6.47 -1.20
C HIS A 308 5.81 6.25 -2.33
N THR A 309 6.03 6.96 -3.43
CA THR A 309 5.25 6.82 -4.65
C THR A 309 6.20 6.62 -5.83
N VAL A 310 5.79 5.75 -6.75
CA VAL A 310 6.47 5.54 -8.03
C VAL A 310 5.43 5.75 -9.14
N ALA A 311 5.77 6.56 -10.14
CA ALA A 311 4.88 6.95 -11.21
C ALA A 311 5.53 6.76 -12.58
N ILE A 312 4.72 6.47 -13.59
CA ILE A 312 5.11 6.31 -14.99
C ILE A 312 4.36 7.37 -15.80
N ASP A 313 5.07 8.06 -16.69
CA ASP A 313 4.46 9.04 -17.59
C ASP A 313 4.16 8.46 -18.99
N SER A 314 3.48 9.25 -19.83
CA SER A 314 3.12 8.88 -21.19
C SER A 314 4.32 8.61 -22.11
N LYS A 315 5.51 9.08 -21.73
CA LYS A 315 6.80 8.81 -22.40
C LYS A 315 7.53 7.61 -21.79
N LYS A 316 6.85 6.84 -20.93
CA LYS A 316 7.39 5.65 -20.23
C LYS A 316 8.54 5.96 -19.28
N ARG A 317 8.73 7.23 -18.92
CA ARG A 317 9.69 7.66 -17.91
C ARG A 317 9.17 7.31 -16.52
N VAL A 318 10.06 6.88 -15.64
CA VAL A 318 9.73 6.49 -14.27
C VAL A 318 10.20 7.57 -13.31
N TYR A 319 9.32 7.96 -12.39
CA TYR A 319 9.61 8.90 -11.31
C TYR A 319 9.37 8.23 -9.96
N SER A 320 10.13 8.61 -8.94
CA SER A 320 9.91 8.16 -7.57
C SER A 320 10.25 9.25 -6.56
N TRP A 321 9.52 9.27 -5.44
CA TRP A 321 9.73 10.21 -4.35
C TRP A 321 9.14 9.69 -3.02
N GLY A 322 9.42 10.41 -1.94
CA GLY A 322 9.11 10.06 -0.55
C GLY A 322 10.34 9.53 0.19
N PHE A 323 10.11 8.58 1.09
CA PHE A 323 11.16 8.00 1.93
C PHE A 323 12.16 7.16 1.11
N GLY A 324 13.44 7.52 1.19
CA GLY A 324 14.56 6.88 0.49
C GLY A 324 15.10 5.63 1.15
N GLY A 325 14.72 5.40 2.41
CA GLY A 325 15.17 4.27 3.23
C GLY A 325 15.05 2.93 2.50
N PHE A 326 16.07 2.08 2.68
CA PHE A 326 16.23 0.80 1.98
C PHE A 326 16.29 0.88 0.46
N GLY A 327 16.47 2.06 -0.13
CA GLY A 327 16.64 2.21 -1.58
C GLY A 327 15.35 2.04 -2.39
N ARG A 328 14.19 2.16 -1.72
CA ARG A 328 12.85 1.96 -2.34
C ARG A 328 12.51 2.95 -3.46
N LEU A 329 13.33 3.98 -3.65
CA LEU A 329 13.27 4.96 -4.74
C LEU A 329 14.21 4.64 -5.91
N GLY A 330 15.12 3.66 -5.81
CA GLY A 330 15.88 3.18 -6.97
C GLY A 330 16.91 4.15 -7.56
N HIS A 331 17.29 5.23 -6.86
CA HIS A 331 18.24 6.25 -7.33
C HIS A 331 19.72 5.93 -7.04
N ALA A 332 20.03 4.68 -6.68
CA ALA A 332 21.35 4.22 -6.22
C ALA A 332 21.84 4.92 -4.93
N GLU A 333 20.93 5.52 -4.16
CA GLU A 333 21.19 6.13 -2.85
C GLU A 333 19.94 6.02 -1.96
N PRO A 334 20.08 6.01 -0.62
CA PRO A 334 18.97 5.87 0.31
C PRO A 334 18.36 7.22 0.76
N LYS A 335 18.56 8.30 -0.02
CA LYS A 335 18.10 9.63 0.35
C LYS A 335 16.63 9.82 0.01
N ASP A 336 15.93 10.53 0.88
CA ASP A 336 14.57 10.97 0.63
C ASP A 336 14.55 11.93 -0.57
N GLU A 337 13.47 11.85 -1.33
CA GLU A 337 13.21 12.76 -2.44
C GLU A 337 11.88 13.45 -2.17
N MET A 338 11.91 14.76 -1.91
CA MET A 338 10.69 15.52 -1.61
C MET A 338 9.95 15.99 -2.87
N VAL A 339 10.48 15.66 -4.04
CA VAL A 339 9.99 16.02 -5.36
C VAL A 339 10.12 14.78 -6.25
N PRO A 340 9.13 14.44 -7.10
CA PRO A 340 9.25 13.38 -8.10
C PRO A 340 10.55 13.48 -8.89
N ARG A 341 11.46 12.53 -8.67
CA ARG A 341 12.75 12.46 -9.34
C ARG A 341 12.73 11.41 -10.44
N LEU A 342 13.15 11.82 -11.63
CA LEU A 342 13.34 10.93 -12.78
C LEU A 342 14.38 9.86 -12.45
N MET A 343 14.00 8.60 -12.64
CA MET A 343 14.87 7.46 -12.47
C MET A 343 15.63 7.19 -13.78
N LYS A 344 16.90 7.63 -13.82
CA LYS A 344 17.78 7.55 -15.00
C LYS A 344 17.92 6.15 -15.61
N PHE A 345 17.70 5.10 -14.84
CA PHE A 345 17.70 3.72 -15.33
C PHE A 345 16.66 3.46 -16.43
N TYR A 346 15.48 4.09 -16.34
CA TYR A 346 14.35 3.92 -17.27
C TYR A 346 14.28 4.99 -18.36
N ASP A 347 15.20 5.97 -18.35
CA ASP A 347 15.26 7.08 -19.31
C ASP A 347 16.03 6.72 -20.60
N THR A 348 16.61 5.51 -20.65
CA THR A 348 17.30 4.99 -21.83
C THR A 348 16.36 4.21 -22.74
N GLN A 349 16.57 4.29 -24.06
CA GLN A 349 15.76 3.58 -25.06
C GLN A 349 15.62 2.08 -24.74
N GLY A 350 14.40 1.56 -24.86
CA GLY A 350 14.07 0.15 -24.63
C GLY A 350 14.02 -0.27 -23.16
N ARG A 351 14.07 0.70 -22.22
CA ARG A 351 13.93 0.44 -20.78
C ARG A 351 12.77 1.20 -20.15
N GLY A 352 11.82 1.75 -20.90
CA GLY A 352 10.69 2.47 -20.31
C GLY A 352 9.86 1.60 -19.38
N GLY A 353 9.20 2.22 -18.40
CA GLY A 353 8.25 1.54 -17.51
C GLY A 353 6.94 1.24 -18.23
N ARG A 354 6.44 0.01 -18.12
CA ARG A 354 5.11 -0.42 -18.61
C ARG A 354 4.07 -0.39 -17.50
N SER A 355 4.40 -0.93 -16.34
CA SER A 355 3.54 -0.97 -15.16
C SER A 355 4.35 -0.89 -13.86
N VAL A 356 3.72 -0.38 -12.80
CA VAL A 356 4.38 -0.17 -11.50
C VAL A 356 3.56 -0.71 -10.34
N TYR A 357 4.25 -1.27 -9.36
CA TYR A 357 3.68 -1.82 -8.12
C TYR A 357 4.60 -1.52 -6.94
N CYS A 358 4.03 -1.40 -5.74
CA CYS A 358 4.79 -1.13 -4.53
C CYS A 358 4.34 -2.05 -3.40
N GLY A 359 5.30 -2.62 -2.68
CA GLY A 359 5.07 -3.15 -1.35
C GLY A 359 5.33 -2.09 -0.28
N SER A 360 5.44 -2.50 0.99
CA SER A 360 5.67 -1.54 2.08
C SER A 360 6.94 -0.72 1.91
N THR A 361 8.04 -1.39 1.58
CA THR A 361 9.41 -0.85 1.59
C THR A 361 10.19 -1.18 0.31
N PHE A 362 9.48 -1.59 -0.75
CA PHE A 362 10.07 -1.95 -2.04
C PHE A 362 9.14 -1.61 -3.20
N SER A 363 9.73 -1.60 -4.39
CA SER A 363 9.08 -1.20 -5.63
C SER A 363 9.39 -2.22 -6.72
N LEU A 364 8.39 -2.45 -7.57
CA LEU A 364 8.46 -3.34 -8.71
C LEU A 364 8.04 -2.58 -9.96
N ILE A 365 8.78 -2.77 -11.05
CA ILE A 365 8.45 -2.20 -12.35
C ILE A 365 8.59 -3.29 -13.39
N VAL A 366 7.56 -3.46 -14.21
CA VAL A 366 7.70 -4.22 -15.45
C VAL A 366 8.02 -3.23 -16.55
N ASN A 367 9.10 -3.45 -17.30
CA ASN A 367 9.47 -2.56 -18.40
C ASN A 367 8.68 -2.88 -19.69
N GLU A 368 8.91 -2.10 -20.74
CA GLU A 368 8.30 -2.29 -22.05
C GLU A 368 8.62 -3.65 -22.71
N LEU A 369 9.72 -4.30 -22.30
CA LEU A 369 10.12 -5.63 -22.76
C LEU A 369 9.51 -6.76 -21.93
N GLY A 370 8.68 -6.45 -20.94
CA GLY A 370 8.07 -7.45 -20.05
C GLY A 370 8.98 -7.94 -18.90
N LEU A 371 10.19 -7.39 -18.76
CA LEU A 371 11.13 -7.77 -17.69
C LEU A 371 10.75 -7.09 -16.37
N LEU A 372 10.72 -7.88 -15.28
CA LEU A 372 10.49 -7.39 -13.93
C LEU A 372 11.78 -6.91 -13.27
N PHE A 373 11.72 -5.71 -12.68
CA PHE A 373 12.78 -5.14 -11.85
C PHE A 373 12.29 -4.91 -10.43
N LEU A 374 13.17 -5.18 -9.46
CA LEU A 374 12.94 -4.98 -8.03
C LEU A 374 14.01 -4.05 -7.44
N PHE A 375 13.57 -3.06 -6.66
CA PHE A 375 14.42 -2.21 -5.83
C PHE A 375 13.72 -1.91 -4.50
N GLY A 376 14.47 -1.47 -3.49
CA GLY A 376 14.01 -1.49 -2.10
C GLY A 376 14.35 -2.77 -1.38
N GLN A 377 13.64 -3.05 -0.28
CA GLN A 377 13.85 -4.23 0.54
C GLN A 377 12.52 -4.94 0.79
N ASN A 378 12.38 -6.17 0.28
CA ASN A 378 11.24 -7.05 0.53
C ASN A 378 11.56 -8.19 1.53
N LYS A 379 12.79 -8.20 2.08
CA LYS A 379 13.26 -9.18 3.07
C LYS A 379 13.87 -8.44 4.25
N LYS A 380 13.29 -8.55 5.45
CA LYS A 380 13.74 -7.80 6.64
C LYS A 380 15.22 -8.03 6.99
N THR A 381 15.71 -9.25 6.78
CA THR A 381 17.11 -9.64 7.06
C THR A 381 18.02 -9.63 5.83
N GLY A 382 17.49 -9.26 4.65
CA GLY A 382 18.22 -9.29 3.38
C GLY A 382 18.80 -7.93 2.99
N GLU A 383 19.69 -7.93 2.00
CA GLU A 383 20.22 -6.70 1.43
C GLU A 383 19.14 -5.88 0.72
N ALA A 384 19.18 -4.58 0.95
CA ALA A 384 18.36 -3.60 0.26
C ALA A 384 18.95 -3.30 -1.13
N ASN A 385 18.09 -3.27 -2.15
CA ASN A 385 18.50 -2.94 -3.51
C ASN A 385 18.31 -1.44 -3.77
N MET A 386 19.42 -0.70 -3.79
CA MET A 386 19.39 0.76 -4.01
C MET A 386 19.06 1.19 -5.45
N TYR A 387 19.09 0.25 -6.39
CA TYR A 387 18.84 0.47 -7.81
C TYR A 387 18.00 -0.68 -8.38
N PRO A 388 17.27 -0.48 -9.49
CA PRO A 388 16.49 -1.53 -10.14
C PRO A 388 17.35 -2.74 -10.52
N LYS A 389 17.06 -3.90 -9.91
CA LYS A 389 17.69 -5.18 -10.27
C LYS A 389 16.69 -6.09 -10.98
N PRO A 390 17.06 -6.70 -12.13
CA PRO A 390 16.18 -7.62 -12.83
C PRO A 390 15.95 -8.89 -12.00
N VAL A 391 14.70 -9.36 -11.97
CA VAL A 391 14.32 -10.65 -11.38
C VAL A 391 14.46 -11.72 -12.46
N GLN A 392 15.67 -12.26 -12.61
CA GLN A 392 16.03 -13.14 -13.73
C GLN A 392 15.21 -14.42 -13.82
N ASP A 393 14.78 -14.97 -12.68
CA ASP A 393 13.96 -16.18 -12.61
C ASP A 393 12.60 -16.03 -13.34
N LEU A 394 12.17 -14.79 -13.57
CA LEU A 394 10.91 -14.46 -14.27
C LEU A 394 11.13 -13.97 -15.70
N SER A 395 12.35 -14.09 -16.23
CA SER A 395 12.63 -13.74 -17.63
C SER A 395 11.85 -14.65 -18.59
N GLY A 396 11.09 -14.06 -19.51
CA GLY A 396 10.29 -14.78 -20.50
C GLY A 396 8.85 -15.08 -20.07
N TRP A 397 8.51 -14.88 -18.80
CA TRP A 397 7.13 -14.98 -18.32
C TRP A 397 6.31 -13.76 -18.74
N ASN A 398 5.09 -13.96 -19.21
CA ASN A 398 4.20 -12.84 -19.55
C ASN A 398 3.46 -12.35 -18.30
N ILE A 399 4.04 -11.38 -17.60
CA ILE A 399 3.45 -10.82 -16.38
C ILE A 399 2.22 -9.96 -16.70
N THR A 400 1.07 -10.38 -16.16
CA THR A 400 -0.24 -9.73 -16.34
C THR A 400 -0.65 -8.88 -15.15
N ASP A 401 -0.36 -9.34 -13.92
CA ASP A 401 -0.65 -8.58 -12.70
C ASP A 401 0.27 -8.95 -11.53
N ILE A 402 0.44 -8.02 -10.58
CA ILE A 402 1.29 -8.21 -9.40
C ILE A 402 0.58 -7.70 -8.15
N GLY A 403 0.54 -8.53 -7.12
CA GLY A 403 0.19 -8.15 -5.75
C GLY A 403 1.44 -8.02 -4.89
N CYS A 404 1.46 -6.99 -4.04
CA CYS A 404 2.54 -6.75 -3.09
C CYS A 404 1.98 -6.62 -1.68
N ALA A 405 2.44 -7.48 -0.77
CA ALA A 405 2.17 -7.36 0.64
C ALA A 405 3.24 -6.51 1.34
N ASN A 406 3.34 -6.65 2.66
CA ASN A 406 4.39 -6.03 3.43
C ASN A 406 5.79 -6.45 2.94
N THR A 407 5.99 -7.75 2.74
CA THR A 407 7.27 -8.35 2.30
C THR A 407 7.10 -9.36 1.16
N SER A 408 5.90 -9.93 1.03
CA SER A 408 5.58 -10.98 0.07
C SER A 408 5.15 -10.40 -1.27
N ILE A 409 5.46 -11.11 -2.34
CA ILE A 409 5.17 -10.74 -3.72
C ILE A 409 4.43 -11.90 -4.38
N MET A 410 3.40 -11.58 -5.14
CA MET A 410 2.64 -12.54 -5.92
C MET A 410 2.40 -12.01 -7.33
N ILE A 411 2.56 -12.87 -8.32
CA ILE A 411 2.56 -12.52 -9.73
C ILE A 411 1.66 -13.47 -10.48
N SER A 412 0.66 -12.92 -11.16
CA SER A 412 0.00 -13.63 -12.25
C SER A 412 0.86 -13.45 -13.51
N ALA A 413 1.28 -14.57 -14.08
CA ALA A 413 1.99 -14.59 -15.33
C ALA A 413 1.52 -15.78 -16.16
N ASP A 414 1.32 -15.56 -17.46
CA ASP A 414 0.71 -16.55 -18.34
C ASP A 414 -0.61 -17.08 -17.74
N ASP A 415 -0.75 -18.39 -17.56
CA ASP A 415 -1.87 -19.03 -16.85
C ASP A 415 -1.40 -19.69 -15.54
N THR A 416 -0.48 -19.05 -14.81
CA THR A 416 -0.03 -19.52 -13.49
C THR A 416 0.05 -18.39 -12.47
N LEU A 417 0.27 -18.78 -11.22
CA LEU A 417 0.54 -17.89 -10.12
C LEU A 417 1.91 -18.19 -9.53
N ILE A 418 2.75 -17.17 -9.40
CA ILE A 418 4.09 -17.27 -8.85
C ILE A 418 4.17 -16.41 -7.59
N ALA A 419 4.74 -16.95 -6.51
CA ALA A 419 4.83 -16.26 -5.24
C ALA A 419 6.20 -16.44 -4.59
N TRP A 420 6.66 -15.40 -3.89
CA TRP A 420 7.80 -15.50 -2.98
C TRP A 420 7.74 -14.43 -1.89
N GLY A 421 8.38 -14.71 -0.76
CA GLY A 421 8.35 -13.86 0.41
C GLY A 421 9.18 -14.48 1.53
N ALA A 422 9.96 -13.67 2.22
CA ALA A 422 10.75 -14.13 3.36
C ALA A 422 9.90 -14.21 4.62
N SER A 423 10.23 -15.14 5.51
CA SER A 423 9.60 -15.24 6.83
C SER A 423 9.74 -13.94 7.64
N PRO A 424 8.77 -13.59 8.50
CA PRO A 424 7.52 -14.32 8.75
C PRO A 424 6.49 -14.11 7.64
N THR A 425 5.85 -15.20 7.23
CA THR A 425 4.68 -15.22 6.35
C THR A 425 3.51 -15.82 7.12
N PHE A 426 2.31 -15.48 6.71
CA PHE A 426 1.06 -15.82 7.37
C PHE A 426 0.14 -16.65 6.46
N GLY A 427 0.68 -17.22 5.37
CA GLY A 427 -0.04 -18.04 4.40
C GLY A 427 -0.39 -17.31 3.10
N GLU A 428 -0.12 -16.00 3.02
CA GLU A 428 -0.44 -15.14 1.87
C GLU A 428 0.24 -15.58 0.57
N LEU A 429 1.31 -16.38 0.64
CA LEU A 429 1.96 -16.99 -0.52
C LEU A 429 1.19 -18.18 -1.11
N GLY A 430 0.28 -18.81 -0.36
CA GLY A 430 -0.51 -19.95 -0.82
C GLY A 430 0.26 -21.23 -1.14
N ILE A 431 1.56 -21.30 -0.83
CA ILE A 431 2.46 -22.40 -1.23
C ILE A 431 2.33 -23.69 -0.39
N GLY A 432 1.47 -23.71 0.63
CA GLY A 432 1.14 -24.89 1.44
C GLY A 432 1.63 -24.85 2.89
N GLU A 433 1.15 -25.79 3.71
CA GLU A 433 1.43 -25.82 5.16
C GLU A 433 2.87 -26.21 5.51
N PHE A 434 3.49 -27.08 4.69
CA PHE A 434 4.83 -27.60 4.91
C PHE A 434 5.94 -26.61 4.53
N GLN A 435 5.66 -25.67 3.63
CA GLN A 435 6.58 -24.62 3.24
C GLN A 435 5.87 -23.28 3.34
N LYS A 436 6.22 -22.48 4.35
CA LYS A 436 5.51 -21.22 4.63
C LYS A 436 6.09 -20.02 3.88
N SER A 437 7.38 -20.06 3.55
CA SER A 437 8.10 -18.97 2.88
C SER A 437 8.98 -19.47 1.73
N SER A 438 9.34 -18.55 0.83
CA SER A 438 10.27 -18.83 -0.27
C SER A 438 11.14 -17.62 -0.55
N THR A 439 12.46 -17.81 -0.65
CA THR A 439 13.41 -16.74 -0.96
C THR A 439 13.52 -16.45 -2.45
N VAL A 440 13.02 -17.36 -3.30
CA VAL A 440 13.00 -17.31 -4.76
C VAL A 440 11.57 -17.47 -5.29
N PRO A 441 11.25 -16.94 -6.48
CA PRO A 441 9.96 -17.13 -7.14
C PRO A 441 9.62 -18.63 -7.24
N LYS A 442 8.39 -18.98 -6.84
CA LYS A 442 7.89 -20.36 -6.90
C LYS A 442 6.45 -20.38 -7.40
N GLU A 443 6.14 -21.30 -8.30
CA GLU A 443 4.75 -21.54 -8.69
C GLU A 443 3.91 -21.98 -7.48
N VAL A 444 2.71 -21.43 -7.38
CA VAL A 444 1.77 -21.77 -6.32
C VAL A 444 1.06 -23.07 -6.68
N PRO A 445 1.11 -24.10 -5.80
CA PRO A 445 0.49 -25.39 -6.08
C PRO A 445 -1.00 -25.28 -6.39
N LYS A 446 -1.49 -26.10 -7.32
CA LYS A 446 -2.90 -26.19 -7.75
C LYS A 446 -3.45 -24.94 -8.46
N LEU A 447 -2.59 -23.97 -8.77
CA LEU A 447 -2.94 -22.77 -9.54
C LEU A 447 -2.26 -22.72 -10.91
N ASP A 448 -1.77 -23.88 -11.38
CA ASP A 448 -1.31 -24.06 -12.76
C ASP A 448 -2.51 -24.04 -13.73
N ASN A 449 -2.33 -23.50 -14.94
CA ASN A 449 -3.37 -23.41 -15.97
C ASN A 449 -4.68 -22.77 -15.45
N ILE A 450 -4.55 -21.75 -14.59
CA ILE A 450 -5.67 -20.96 -14.06
C ILE A 450 -5.40 -19.51 -14.41
N LYS A 451 -6.35 -18.92 -15.12
CA LYS A 451 -6.28 -17.51 -15.52
C LYS A 451 -6.73 -16.63 -14.35
N ILE A 452 -5.83 -15.74 -13.94
CA ILE A 452 -6.00 -14.87 -12.77
C ILE A 452 -5.93 -13.42 -13.23
N PRO A 453 -7.06 -12.80 -13.61
CA PRO A 453 -7.06 -11.42 -14.10
C PRO A 453 -6.57 -10.39 -13.09
N GLN A 454 -6.74 -10.66 -11.79
CA GLN A 454 -6.37 -9.71 -10.75
C GLN A 454 -5.78 -10.38 -9.50
N VAL A 455 -4.68 -9.82 -9.01
CA VAL A 455 -4.02 -10.17 -7.76
C VAL A 455 -3.95 -8.92 -6.89
N THR A 456 -4.40 -9.02 -5.63
CA THR A 456 -4.12 -7.99 -4.62
C THR A 456 -3.66 -8.63 -3.33
N MET A 457 -2.85 -7.89 -2.57
CA MET A 457 -2.40 -8.33 -1.26
C MET A 457 -2.64 -7.23 -0.24
N GLY A 458 -3.04 -7.64 0.96
CA GLY A 458 -2.94 -6.80 2.15
C GLY A 458 -1.58 -6.97 2.83
N TYR A 459 -1.50 -6.55 4.09
CA TYR A 459 -0.29 -6.74 4.90
C TYR A 459 0.13 -8.21 5.03
N SER A 460 -0.84 -9.11 5.19
CA SER A 460 -0.62 -10.55 5.48
C SER A 460 -1.65 -11.47 4.85
N HIS A 461 -2.39 -11.00 3.86
CA HIS A 461 -3.38 -11.80 3.14
C HIS A 461 -3.32 -11.49 1.65
N THR A 462 -3.85 -12.41 0.86
CA THR A 462 -3.93 -12.30 -0.59
C THR A 462 -5.34 -12.59 -1.04
N VAL A 463 -5.83 -11.81 -1.99
CA VAL A 463 -7.10 -12.04 -2.65
C VAL A 463 -6.88 -12.08 -4.16
N LEU A 464 -7.45 -13.10 -4.81
CA LEU A 464 -7.38 -13.31 -6.25
C LEU A 464 -8.78 -13.23 -6.85
N LEU A 465 -8.89 -12.69 -8.05
CA LEU A 465 -10.02 -12.95 -8.92
C LEU A 465 -9.61 -13.98 -9.96
N VAL A 466 -10.40 -15.06 -10.07
CA VAL A 466 -10.16 -16.17 -11.00
C VAL A 466 -11.21 -16.13 -12.11
N ASP A 467 -10.76 -16.16 -13.36
CA ASP A 467 -11.63 -16.19 -14.53
C ASP A 467 -12.22 -17.61 -14.72
N THR A 468 -13.44 -17.81 -14.20
CA THR A 468 -14.16 -19.09 -14.29
C THR A 468 -15.05 -19.19 -15.53
N SER A 469 -14.80 -18.38 -16.57
CA SER A 469 -15.53 -18.50 -17.85
C SER A 469 -15.16 -19.77 -18.63
N HIS A 470 -13.93 -20.26 -18.46
CA HIS A 470 -13.46 -21.50 -19.06
C HIS A 470 -13.74 -22.71 -18.17
N GLU A 471 -14.29 -23.78 -18.77
CA GLU A 471 -14.74 -24.97 -18.05
C GLU A 471 -13.60 -25.67 -17.27
N ALA A 472 -12.39 -25.75 -17.83
CA ALA A 472 -11.24 -26.34 -17.14
C ALA A 472 -10.85 -25.57 -15.88
N THR A 473 -10.85 -24.23 -15.95
CA THR A 473 -10.57 -23.36 -14.81
C THR A 473 -11.68 -23.44 -13.77
N LYS A 474 -12.93 -23.46 -14.20
CA LYS A 474 -14.10 -23.63 -13.33
C LYS A 474 -14.04 -24.95 -12.54
N GLN A 475 -13.75 -26.07 -13.20
CA GLN A 475 -13.61 -27.38 -12.54
C GLN A 475 -12.46 -27.43 -11.53
N LYS A 476 -11.35 -26.72 -11.79
CA LYS A 476 -10.27 -26.59 -10.80
C LYS A 476 -10.70 -25.71 -9.62
N TYR A 477 -11.36 -24.58 -9.89
CA TYR A 477 -11.87 -23.66 -8.87
C TYR A 477 -12.85 -24.35 -7.92
N GLU A 478 -13.84 -25.10 -8.43
CA GLU A 478 -14.85 -25.79 -7.63
C GLU A 478 -14.26 -26.89 -6.72
N LYS A 479 -13.09 -27.45 -7.07
CA LYS A 479 -12.36 -28.41 -6.24
C LYS A 479 -11.54 -27.78 -5.13
N MET A 480 -11.41 -26.45 -5.10
CA MET A 480 -10.68 -25.76 -4.04
C MET A 480 -11.46 -25.78 -2.74
N PRO A 481 -10.75 -25.85 -1.59
CA PRO A 481 -11.40 -25.82 -0.29
C PRO A 481 -12.17 -24.52 -0.10
N GLU A 482 -13.27 -24.58 0.63
CA GLU A 482 -14.07 -23.41 0.96
C GLU A 482 -13.72 -22.93 2.36
N TYR A 483 -13.59 -21.63 2.54
CA TYR A 483 -13.44 -21.03 3.84
C TYR A 483 -14.81 -20.54 4.33
N THR A 484 -15.41 -21.28 5.25
CA THR A 484 -16.68 -20.93 5.88
C THR A 484 -16.41 -20.19 7.19
N ILE A 485 -16.99 -19.01 7.32
CA ILE A 485 -16.95 -18.23 8.55
C ILE A 485 -17.96 -18.84 9.52
N ASP A 486 -17.50 -19.50 10.58
CA ASP A 486 -18.40 -20.01 11.62
C ASP A 486 -19.18 -18.84 12.23
N ASN A 487 -20.51 -19.02 12.36
CA ASN A 487 -21.43 -18.05 12.97
C ASN A 487 -21.08 -17.68 14.41
#